data_AF-A0C3Q0-F1
#
_entry.id   AF-A0C3Q0-F1
#
_cell.length_a   1.000
_cell.length_b   1.000
_cell.length_c   1.000
_cell.angle_alpha   90.00
_cell.angle_beta   90.00
_cell.angle_gamma   90.00
#
_symmetry.space_group_name_H-M   'P 1'
#
loop_
_entity.id
_entity.type
_entity.pdbx_description
1 polymer ?
#
loop_
_entity_poly.entity_id
_entity_poly.type
_entity_poly.pdbx_seq_one_letter_code
_entity_poly.pdbx_strand_id
1 'polypeptide(L)'
;MSNSEYDTNIQLKYLKHIGHDNCVICVRVSLNTKSLRGCDVLIFLALSQQKPSTNYREYNVGSFLFNFKYSQNVDVKLYVFDVTFGSQMSDCVPQQKYFQKKETFLFLAILAVKKLKMIFNGNQLANTILKTLRITSEIKPKLGICLVGDSPASKSYVNRKLKACQEINVDAEVFNFSENVGQEQLIKHIQQMNHDGILVQLPLPSHLNKLDIIHSIPYEKDVDCLHMHNLQRILVYGELCEMLPCTPAAVLQILDYYDVNVIGKKVTMIGRSFLVGLPLSLLLQKRNATVTVCHRETLNLDQHIMNADIVISAAGHPKLVRNVKQGAIVIDVGISQGEKKGKIVGDVDFDVVKNQASLITPVPGGVGPMTVCMLMRNLCNIWKKKQGQPVYINPKLSDAYLND
;
A
#
# COMPACT_ATOMS: atom_id res chain seq x y z
N MET A 1 -41.85 2.25 -25.95
CA MET A 1 -40.71 1.87 -26.81
C MET A 1 -39.76 1.04 -25.95
N SER A 2 -39.51 -0.18 -26.42
CA SER A 2 -38.68 -1.23 -25.81
C SER A 2 -37.22 -0.82 -25.71
N ASN A 3 -36.65 -0.79 -24.50
CA ASN A 3 -35.20 -0.91 -24.30
C ASN A 3 -34.87 -2.36 -23.94
N SER A 4 -34.65 -3.15 -24.98
CA SER A 4 -34.20 -4.55 -24.96
C SER A 4 -32.69 -4.66 -24.71
N GLU A 5 -32.20 -4.18 -23.55
CA GLU A 5 -30.77 -4.30 -23.18
C GLU A 5 -30.47 -5.24 -22.00
N TYR A 6 -31.47 -5.97 -21.50
CA TYR A 6 -31.28 -6.91 -20.39
C TYR A 6 -31.90 -8.27 -20.70
N ASP A 7 -31.47 -8.91 -21.79
CA ASP A 7 -31.65 -10.36 -21.95
C ASP A 7 -30.76 -11.07 -20.92
N THR A 8 -31.30 -11.20 -19.71
CA THR A 8 -30.63 -11.84 -18.58
C THR A 8 -31.15 -13.27 -18.51
N ASN A 9 -30.44 -14.22 -19.12
CA ASN A 9 -30.76 -15.64 -18.96
C ASN A 9 -30.27 -16.10 -17.58
N ILE A 10 -31.19 -16.20 -16.61
CA ILE A 10 -30.92 -16.69 -15.26
C ILE A 10 -31.26 -18.18 -15.21
N GLN A 11 -30.24 -19.04 -15.20
CA GLN A 11 -30.41 -20.47 -14.90
C GLN A 11 -30.19 -20.71 -13.41
N LEU A 12 -31.23 -21.18 -12.71
CA LEU A 12 -31.18 -21.52 -11.29
C LEU A 12 -30.96 -23.04 -11.15
N LYS A 13 -29.95 -23.48 -10.40
CA LYS A 13 -29.72 -24.89 -10.08
C LYS A 13 -29.65 -25.05 -8.56
N TYR A 14 -30.52 -25.89 -7.99
CA TYR A 14 -30.58 -26.18 -6.56
C TYR A 14 -29.32 -26.94 -6.10
N LEU A 15 -28.70 -26.51 -4.99
CA LEU A 15 -27.43 -27.07 -4.51
C LEU A 15 -27.57 -27.88 -3.21
N LYS A 16 -28.16 -27.34 -2.12
CA LYS A 16 -28.42 -28.08 -0.87
C LYS A 16 -29.26 -27.27 0.14
N HIS A 17 -29.96 -27.96 1.03
CA HIS A 17 -30.67 -27.42 2.20
C HIS A 17 -29.73 -27.23 3.40
N ILE A 18 -29.79 -26.08 4.10
CA ILE A 18 -29.05 -25.81 5.34
C ILE A 18 -30.01 -25.20 6.37
N GLY A 19 -30.33 -25.93 7.45
CA GLY A 19 -31.01 -25.40 8.64
C GLY A 19 -32.54 -25.53 8.66
N HIS A 20 -33.13 -25.58 9.87
CA HIS A 20 -34.49 -26.07 10.11
C HIS A 20 -35.60 -25.00 10.08
N ASP A 21 -35.29 -23.70 10.16
CA ASP A 21 -36.35 -22.66 10.28
C ASP A 21 -36.17 -21.42 9.37
N ASN A 22 -35.07 -21.32 8.60
CA ASN A 22 -34.89 -20.28 7.59
C ASN A 22 -34.25 -20.90 6.33
N CYS A 23 -34.99 -20.94 5.22
CA CYS A 23 -34.49 -21.47 3.95
C CYS A 23 -33.40 -20.56 3.39
N VAL A 24 -32.14 -20.91 3.58
CA VAL A 24 -31.03 -20.31 2.83
C VAL A 24 -30.82 -21.15 1.57
N ILE A 25 -31.27 -20.63 0.42
CA ILE A 25 -31.01 -21.26 -0.89
C ILE A 25 -29.69 -20.70 -1.41
N CYS A 26 -28.70 -21.57 -1.65
CA CYS A 26 -27.50 -21.18 -2.38
C CYS A 26 -27.74 -21.43 -3.87
N VAL A 27 -27.74 -20.38 -4.69
CA VAL A 27 -27.96 -20.50 -6.13
C VAL A 27 -26.72 -20.04 -6.90
N ARG A 28 -26.31 -20.85 -7.88
CA ARG A 28 -25.31 -20.46 -8.86
C ARG A 28 -25.98 -19.62 -9.94
N VAL A 29 -25.67 -18.32 -10.00
CA VAL A 29 -26.18 -17.43 -11.05
C VAL A 29 -25.07 -17.20 -12.08
N SER A 30 -25.36 -17.50 -13.36
CA SER A 30 -24.49 -17.09 -14.46
C SER A 30 -25.01 -15.78 -15.03
N LEU A 31 -24.34 -14.66 -14.73
CA LEU A 31 -24.68 -13.34 -15.25
C LEU A 31 -23.87 -13.08 -16.52
N ASN A 32 -24.54 -12.91 -17.65
CA ASN A 32 -23.88 -12.51 -18.89
C ASN A 32 -24.19 -11.04 -19.20
N THR A 33 -23.60 -10.12 -18.43
CA THR A 33 -23.73 -8.68 -18.68
C THR A 33 -22.36 -8.05 -18.90
N LYS A 34 -22.23 -7.19 -19.92
CA LYS A 34 -21.00 -6.41 -20.16
C LYS A 34 -20.63 -5.52 -18.97
N SER A 35 -21.61 -5.12 -18.16
CA SER A 35 -21.45 -4.22 -17.00
C SER A 35 -20.84 -4.87 -15.76
N LEU A 36 -20.86 -6.21 -15.64
CA LEU A 36 -20.37 -6.95 -14.47
C LEU A 36 -19.03 -7.66 -14.71
N ARG A 37 -18.41 -7.51 -15.89
CA ARG A 37 -17.08 -8.08 -16.17
C ARG A 37 -16.04 -7.53 -15.20
N GLY A 38 -15.37 -8.42 -14.46
CA GLY A 38 -14.29 -8.09 -13.53
C GLY A 38 -14.74 -7.58 -12.15
N CYS A 39 -16.02 -7.74 -11.80
CA CYS A 39 -16.53 -7.51 -10.45
C CYS A 39 -16.58 -8.83 -9.68
N ASP A 40 -16.28 -8.79 -8.38
CA ASP A 40 -16.63 -9.87 -7.48
C ASP A 40 -18.13 -9.72 -7.16
N VAL A 41 -18.92 -10.78 -7.36
CA VAL A 41 -20.37 -10.74 -7.19
C VAL A 41 -20.74 -11.59 -5.96
N LEU A 42 -21.28 -10.96 -4.92
CA LEU A 42 -21.95 -11.66 -3.83
C LEU A 42 -23.46 -11.65 -4.07
N ILE A 43 -24.08 -12.81 -3.98
CA ILE A 43 -25.51 -12.99 -4.18
C ILE A 43 -26.14 -13.41 -2.86
N PHE A 44 -27.06 -12.61 -2.37
CA PHE A 44 -27.86 -12.93 -1.18
C PHE A 44 -29.28 -13.26 -1.61
N LEU A 45 -29.79 -14.38 -1.11
CA LEU A 45 -31.16 -14.83 -1.30
C LEU A 45 -31.86 -14.79 0.06
N ALA A 46 -32.87 -13.93 0.18
CA ALA A 46 -33.74 -13.87 1.35
C ALA A 46 -35.17 -14.22 0.94
N LEU A 47 -35.77 -15.17 1.66
CA LEU A 47 -37.17 -15.55 1.50
C LEU A 47 -38.02 -14.79 2.53
N SER A 48 -39.07 -14.12 2.07
CA SER A 48 -40.06 -13.47 2.95
C SER A 48 -41.46 -14.01 2.64
N GLN A 49 -42.27 -14.22 3.68
CA GLN A 49 -43.65 -14.72 3.57
C GLN A 49 -44.72 -13.59 3.66
N GLN A 50 -44.34 -12.31 3.54
CA GLN A 50 -45.31 -11.20 3.61
C GLN A 50 -45.62 -10.59 2.23
N LYS A 51 -46.92 -10.32 2.00
CA LYS A 51 -47.46 -9.71 0.78
C LYS A 51 -47.01 -8.25 0.62
N PRO A 52 -46.71 -7.78 -0.60
CA PRO A 52 -46.44 -6.37 -0.84
C PRO A 52 -47.73 -5.55 -0.75
N SER A 53 -47.70 -4.46 0.02
CA SER A 53 -48.69 -3.38 -0.09
C SER A 53 -48.37 -2.51 -1.31
N THR A 54 -49.38 -2.24 -2.14
CA THR A 54 -49.31 -1.65 -3.49
C THR A 54 -48.90 -0.17 -3.58
N ASN A 55 -48.25 0.39 -2.55
CA ASN A 55 -47.73 1.74 -2.60
C ASN A 55 -46.23 1.71 -2.29
N TYR A 56 -45.43 2.28 -3.20
CA TYR A 56 -44.01 2.55 -3.04
C TYR A 56 -43.76 3.33 -1.73
N ARG A 57 -43.51 2.62 -0.63
CA ARG A 57 -42.85 3.14 0.57
C ARG A 57 -42.08 2.00 1.21
N GLU A 58 -40.76 2.16 1.24
CA GLU A 58 -39.77 1.48 2.08
C GLU A 58 -40.25 0.20 2.78
N TYR A 59 -39.87 -0.96 2.22
CA TYR A 59 -39.94 -2.21 2.98
C TYR A 59 -38.81 -2.24 4.00
N ASN A 60 -39.17 -2.08 5.26
CA ASN A 60 -38.33 -2.47 6.39
C ASN A 60 -38.37 -4.01 6.46
N VAL A 61 -37.63 -4.67 5.57
CA VAL A 61 -37.27 -6.08 5.74
C VAL A 61 -36.50 -6.12 7.05
N GLY A 62 -37.09 -6.74 8.08
CA GLY A 62 -36.65 -6.68 9.48
C GLY A 62 -35.14 -6.52 9.57
N SER A 63 -34.71 -5.44 10.23
CA SER A 63 -33.36 -4.92 10.31
C SER A 63 -32.29 -6.00 10.50
N PHE A 64 -31.88 -6.64 9.41
CA PHE A 64 -30.60 -7.32 9.32
C PHE A 64 -29.57 -6.21 9.08
N LEU A 65 -29.09 -5.66 10.18
CA LEU A 65 -27.95 -4.76 10.20
C LEU A 65 -26.71 -5.60 9.88
N PHE A 66 -26.48 -5.87 8.59
CA PHE A 66 -25.21 -6.41 8.15
C PHE A 66 -24.16 -5.29 8.25
N ASN A 67 -23.43 -5.27 9.36
CA ASN A 67 -22.25 -4.43 9.51
C ASN A 67 -21.13 -4.98 8.62
N PHE A 68 -21.12 -4.59 7.36
CA PHE A 68 -19.98 -4.84 6.49
C PHE A 68 -18.87 -3.84 6.81
N LYS A 69 -17.78 -4.30 7.44
CA LYS A 69 -16.51 -3.57 7.42
C LYS A 69 -15.89 -3.73 6.02
N TYR A 70 -16.27 -2.86 5.09
CA TYR A 70 -15.49 -2.70 3.87
C TYR A 70 -14.25 -1.84 4.16
N SER A 71 -13.10 -2.25 3.63
CA SER A 71 -11.98 -1.34 3.47
C SER A 71 -12.45 -0.16 2.60
N GLN A 72 -11.96 1.04 2.92
CA GLN A 72 -12.36 2.26 2.21
C GLN A 72 -12.29 2.07 0.68
N ASN A 73 -13.29 2.56 -0.04
CA ASN A 73 -13.33 2.68 -1.52
C ASN A 73 -13.79 1.44 -2.30
N VAL A 74 -14.99 0.94 -1.97
CA VAL A 74 -15.75 0.02 -2.83
C VAL A 74 -16.99 0.75 -3.37
N ASP A 75 -17.23 0.66 -4.67
CA ASP A 75 -18.50 1.10 -5.26
C ASP A 75 -19.48 -0.09 -5.19
N VAL A 76 -20.45 0.00 -4.28
CA VAL A 76 -21.43 -1.05 -4.02
C VAL A 76 -22.71 -0.70 -4.76
N LYS A 77 -23.06 -1.50 -5.78
CA LYS A 77 -24.38 -1.42 -6.43
C LYS A 77 -25.24 -2.57 -5.94
N LEU A 78 -26.35 -2.22 -5.29
CA LEU A 78 -27.40 -3.15 -4.90
C LEU A 78 -28.40 -3.24 -6.04
N TYR A 79 -28.56 -4.42 -6.63
CA TYR A 79 -29.63 -4.70 -7.57
C TYR A 79 -30.68 -5.56 -6.88
N VAL A 80 -31.91 -5.05 -6.77
CA VAL A 80 -33.07 -5.78 -6.24
C VAL A 80 -33.93 -6.19 -7.43
N PHE A 81 -34.19 -7.49 -7.57
CA PHE A 81 -35.06 -8.02 -8.62
C PHE A 81 -36.32 -8.62 -8.01
N ASP A 82 -37.48 -8.31 -8.61
CA ASP A 82 -38.72 -9.03 -8.36
C ASP A 82 -38.70 -10.34 -9.17
N VAL A 83 -38.63 -11.47 -8.49
CA VAL A 83 -38.67 -12.79 -9.13
C VAL A 83 -40.08 -13.35 -9.03
N THR A 84 -40.78 -13.43 -10.17
CA THR A 84 -42.10 -14.07 -10.24
C THR A 84 -41.93 -15.51 -10.72
N PHE A 85 -42.28 -16.50 -9.89
CA PHE A 85 -42.19 -17.90 -10.31
C PHE A 85 -43.37 -18.29 -11.21
N GLY A 86 -43.06 -18.72 -12.44
CA GLY A 86 -43.99 -19.46 -13.28
C GLY A 86 -44.23 -20.87 -12.72
N SER A 87 -45.40 -21.43 -12.99
CA SER A 87 -46.03 -22.62 -12.39
C SER A 87 -45.31 -23.98 -12.55
N GLN A 88 -44.01 -24.02 -12.86
CA GLN A 88 -43.27 -25.27 -13.09
C GLN A 88 -42.05 -25.42 -12.16
N MET A 89 -42.29 -25.58 -10.85
CA MET A 89 -41.31 -26.12 -9.90
C MET A 89 -41.91 -27.26 -9.07
N SER A 90 -42.71 -28.15 -9.70
CA SER A 90 -43.26 -29.33 -9.01
C SER A 90 -42.21 -30.42 -8.73
N ASP A 91 -41.10 -30.45 -9.46
CA ASP A 91 -40.26 -31.66 -9.53
C ASP A 91 -38.94 -31.56 -8.75
N CYS A 92 -38.69 -30.48 -8.01
CA CYS A 92 -37.39 -30.21 -7.38
C CYS A 92 -37.40 -30.21 -5.83
N VAL A 93 -38.52 -30.52 -5.18
CA VAL A 93 -38.62 -30.48 -3.71
C VAL A 93 -39.14 -31.82 -3.18
N PRO A 94 -38.28 -32.68 -2.62
CA PRO A 94 -38.75 -33.84 -1.86
C PRO A 94 -39.35 -33.35 -0.53
N GLN A 95 -40.60 -33.74 -0.29
CA GLN A 95 -41.44 -33.44 0.88
C GLN A 95 -42.22 -32.12 0.83
N GLN A 96 -43.32 -32.19 0.06
CA GLN A 96 -44.57 -31.47 0.33
C GLN A 96 -44.98 -31.64 1.80
N LYS A 97 -44.83 -30.59 2.63
CA LYS A 97 -45.68 -30.46 3.83
C LYS A 97 -45.91 -29.04 4.35
N TYR A 98 -45.36 -27.99 3.74
CA TYR A 98 -45.51 -26.62 4.27
C TYR A 98 -45.96 -25.51 3.31
N PHE A 99 -46.27 -25.81 2.05
CA PHE A 99 -46.74 -24.77 1.11
C PHE A 99 -48.22 -24.92 0.79
N GLN A 100 -49.08 -24.55 1.75
CA GLN A 100 -50.48 -24.24 1.43
C GLN A 100 -50.61 -22.74 1.18
N LYS A 101 -50.98 -22.40 -0.08
CA LYS A 101 -51.53 -21.11 -0.55
C LYS A 101 -51.20 -19.89 0.31
N LYS A 102 -50.01 -19.30 0.10
CA LYS A 102 -49.75 -17.87 0.32
C LYS A 102 -48.62 -17.47 -0.63
N GLU A 103 -48.80 -16.35 -1.32
CA GLU A 103 -47.84 -15.80 -2.29
C GLU A 103 -46.46 -15.63 -1.64
N THR A 104 -45.52 -16.49 -2.01
CA THR A 104 -44.13 -16.42 -1.55
C THR A 104 -43.37 -15.45 -2.45
N PHE A 105 -42.81 -14.38 -1.88
CA PHE A 105 -41.98 -13.41 -2.62
C PHE A 105 -40.51 -13.71 -2.36
N LEU A 106 -39.73 -13.96 -3.42
CA LEU A 106 -38.29 -14.15 -3.34
C LEU A 106 -37.59 -12.86 -3.77
N PHE A 107 -36.82 -12.27 -2.85
CA PHE A 107 -35.96 -11.12 -3.17
C PHE A 107 -34.55 -11.62 -3.49
N LEU A 108 -34.08 -11.30 -4.69
CA LEU A 108 -32.69 -11.48 -5.09
C LEU A 108 -31.97 -10.14 -4.94
N ALA A 109 -31.04 -10.04 -3.99
CA ALA A 109 -30.13 -8.91 -3.87
C ALA A 109 -28.77 -9.30 -4.44
N ILE A 110 -28.39 -8.74 -5.59
CA ILE A 110 -27.05 -8.90 -6.17
C ILE A 110 -26.21 -7.71 -5.72
N LEU A 111 -25.19 -7.97 -4.88
CA LEU A 111 -24.12 -7.00 -4.61
C LEU A 111 -23.04 -7.19 -5.67
N ALA A 112 -22.94 -6.23 -6.59
CA ALA A 112 -21.79 -6.13 -7.48
C ALA A 112 -20.73 -5.23 -6.82
N VAL A 113 -19.57 -5.81 -6.48
CA VAL A 113 -18.43 -5.09 -5.92
C VAL A 113 -17.44 -4.83 -7.04
N LYS A 114 -17.34 -3.57 -7.48
CA LYS A 114 -16.28 -3.16 -8.41
C LYS A 114 -15.06 -2.72 -7.61
N LYS A 115 -13.95 -3.44 -7.74
CA LYS A 115 -12.67 -3.02 -7.14
C LYS A 115 -12.21 -1.75 -7.86
N LEU A 116 -12.27 -0.61 -7.17
CA LEU A 116 -11.84 0.66 -7.72
C LEU A 116 -10.32 0.65 -7.88
N LYS A 117 -9.83 1.25 -8.98
CA LYS A 117 -8.40 1.50 -9.16
C LYS A 117 -7.95 2.53 -8.14
N MET A 118 -6.87 2.23 -7.43
CA MET A 118 -6.43 3.05 -6.30
C MET A 118 -5.18 3.85 -6.68
N ILE A 119 -5.30 5.17 -6.64
CA ILE A 119 -4.13 6.06 -6.69
C ILE A 119 -3.76 6.39 -5.26
N PHE A 120 -2.55 6.01 -4.85
CA PHE A 120 -2.07 6.24 -3.50
C PHE A 120 -1.85 7.74 -3.23
N ASN A 121 -2.24 8.20 -2.04
CA ASN A 121 -1.92 9.55 -1.55
C ASN A 121 -0.92 9.46 -0.38
N GLY A 122 0.36 9.59 -0.70
CA GLY A 122 1.44 9.51 0.29
C GLY A 122 1.45 10.65 1.29
N ASN A 123 1.00 11.85 0.90
CA ASN A 123 0.90 12.97 1.84
C ASN A 123 -0.14 12.70 2.93
N GLN A 124 -1.31 12.14 2.56
CA GLN A 124 -2.36 11.82 3.52
C GLN A 124 -1.91 10.77 4.54
N LEU A 125 -1.31 9.67 4.06
CA LEU A 125 -0.83 8.62 4.96
C LEU A 125 0.33 9.11 5.84
N ALA A 126 1.30 9.82 5.25
CA ALA A 126 2.42 10.39 6.00
C ALA A 126 1.94 11.30 7.13
N ASN A 127 1.03 12.25 6.86
CA ASN A 127 0.48 13.14 7.88
C ASN A 127 -0.26 12.36 8.98
N THR A 128 -0.94 11.27 8.63
CA THR A 128 -1.64 10.42 9.61
C THR A 128 -0.64 9.77 10.57
N ILE A 129 0.46 9.23 10.04
CA ILE A 129 1.49 8.57 10.86
C ILE A 129 2.31 9.60 11.65
N LEU A 130 2.67 10.75 11.06
CA LEU A 130 3.41 11.80 11.78
C LEU A 130 2.67 12.22 13.05
N LYS A 131 1.33 12.37 13.00
CA LYS A 131 0.53 12.67 14.20
C LYS A 131 0.67 11.64 15.31
N THR A 132 0.84 10.35 14.99
CA THR A 132 1.02 9.30 16.01
C THR A 132 2.44 9.25 16.57
N LEU A 133 3.41 9.88 15.88
CA LEU A 133 4.81 9.95 16.29
C LEU A 133 5.14 11.17 17.17
N ARG A 134 4.18 12.07 17.38
CA ARG A 134 4.40 13.31 18.12
C ARG A 134 4.93 13.05 19.53
N ILE A 135 6.08 13.64 19.84
CA ILE A 135 6.73 13.55 21.15
C ILE A 135 6.02 14.47 22.14
N THR A 136 5.57 13.90 23.27
CA THR A 136 4.88 14.60 24.36
C THR A 136 5.79 14.97 25.52
N SER A 137 7.03 14.48 25.53
CA SER A 137 8.06 14.80 26.52
C SER A 137 8.54 16.25 26.39
N GLU A 138 8.91 16.86 27.52
CA GLU A 138 9.55 18.18 27.55
C GLU A 138 10.95 18.15 26.93
N ILE A 139 11.69 17.06 27.15
CA ILE A 139 12.97 16.79 26.49
C ILE A 139 12.66 16.24 25.11
N LYS A 140 13.05 16.98 24.08
CA LYS A 140 12.82 16.62 22.67
C LYS A 140 14.06 15.95 22.09
N PRO A 141 13.90 14.94 21.21
CA PRO A 141 15.03 14.47 20.43
C PRO A 141 15.51 15.55 19.47
N LYS A 142 16.79 15.52 19.15
CA LYS A 142 17.41 16.46 18.20
C LYS A 142 17.92 15.73 16.94
N LEU A 143 17.50 16.18 15.76
CA LEU A 143 17.99 15.73 14.47
C LEU A 143 19.06 16.69 13.93
N GLY A 144 20.24 16.16 13.60
CA GLY A 144 21.27 16.90 12.87
C GLY A 144 21.27 16.55 11.38
N ILE A 145 21.25 17.55 10.51
CA ILE A 145 21.23 17.37 9.06
C ILE A 145 22.46 18.04 8.44
N CYS A 146 23.34 17.25 7.83
CA CYS A 146 24.45 17.77 7.02
C CYS A 146 23.98 17.96 5.57
N LEU A 147 24.01 19.20 5.08
CA LEU A 147 23.69 19.57 3.69
C LEU A 147 24.96 20.07 3.01
N VAL A 148 25.38 19.40 1.93
CA VAL A 148 26.56 19.78 1.15
C VAL A 148 26.12 20.40 -0.19
N GLY A 149 26.60 21.61 -0.47
CA GLY A 149 26.25 22.36 -1.68
C GLY A 149 24.86 23.00 -1.64
N ASP A 150 24.42 23.52 -2.80
CA ASP A 150 23.28 24.45 -2.87
C ASP A 150 22.09 23.97 -3.71
N SER A 151 22.04 22.67 -4.06
CA SER A 151 20.99 22.09 -4.90
C SER A 151 19.57 22.44 -4.41
N PRO A 152 18.73 23.09 -5.24
CA PRO A 152 17.34 23.42 -4.88
C PRO A 152 16.50 22.18 -4.52
N ALA A 153 16.79 21.04 -5.16
CA ALA A 153 16.12 19.78 -4.85
C ALA A 153 16.45 19.32 -3.43
N SER A 154 17.75 19.31 -3.06
CA SER A 154 18.19 18.96 -1.70
C SER A 154 17.60 19.90 -0.65
N LYS A 155 17.60 21.22 -0.90
CA LYS A 155 16.99 22.22 0.00
C LYS A 155 15.49 21.98 0.21
N SER A 156 14.75 21.68 -0.86
CA SER A 156 13.33 21.32 -0.77
C SER A 156 13.10 20.07 0.09
N TYR A 157 13.93 19.03 -0.07
CA TYR A 157 13.85 17.83 0.76
C TYR A 157 14.19 18.10 2.23
N VAL A 158 15.23 18.89 2.52
CA VAL A 158 15.59 19.30 3.88
C VAL A 158 14.44 20.09 4.51
N ASN A 159 13.85 21.05 3.79
CA ASN A 159 12.70 21.82 4.28
C ASN A 159 11.50 20.93 4.64
N ARG A 160 11.25 19.86 3.88
CA ARG A 160 10.20 18.89 4.23
C ARG A 160 10.52 18.13 5.51
N LYS A 161 11.79 17.74 5.72
CA LYS A 161 12.24 17.08 6.95
C LYS A 161 12.09 18.00 8.16
N LEU A 162 12.47 19.28 8.03
CA LEU A 162 12.27 20.29 9.08
C LEU A 162 10.80 20.48 9.46
N LYS A 163 9.91 20.56 8.47
CA LYS A 163 8.45 20.64 8.71
C LYS A 163 7.94 19.41 9.46
N ALA A 164 8.38 18.21 9.07
CA ALA A 164 8.00 16.98 9.76
C ALA A 164 8.52 16.98 11.21
N CYS A 165 9.76 17.40 11.48
CA CYS A 165 10.29 17.56 12.84
C CYS A 165 9.41 18.48 13.68
N GLN A 166 9.00 19.63 13.14
CA GLN A 166 8.11 20.57 13.83
C GLN A 166 6.74 19.93 14.15
N GLU A 167 6.15 19.19 13.21
CA GLU A 167 4.86 18.52 13.39
C GLU A 167 4.89 17.51 14.55
N ILE A 168 6.01 16.82 14.71
CA ILE A 168 6.19 15.76 15.71
C ILE A 168 6.90 16.23 17.00
N ASN A 169 7.09 17.53 17.17
CA ASN A 169 7.75 18.13 18.34
C ASN A 169 9.20 17.66 18.56
N VAL A 170 10.00 17.75 17.49
CA VAL A 170 11.41 17.37 17.42
C VAL A 170 12.25 18.57 17.00
N ASP A 171 13.39 18.76 17.66
CA ASP A 171 14.32 19.83 17.32
C ASP A 171 15.21 19.38 16.15
N ALA A 172 15.53 20.30 15.25
CA ALA A 172 16.37 20.00 14.11
C ALA A 172 17.39 21.11 13.85
N GLU A 173 18.60 20.74 13.47
CA GLU A 173 19.69 21.65 13.14
C GLU A 173 20.29 21.28 11.79
N VAL A 174 20.47 22.27 10.93
CA VAL A 174 21.04 22.08 9.58
C VAL A 174 22.43 22.69 9.54
N PHE A 175 23.40 21.84 9.21
CA PHE A 175 24.79 22.20 8.99
C PHE A 175 25.03 22.30 7.49
N ASN A 176 25.23 23.53 7.01
CA ASN A 176 25.49 23.79 5.59
C ASN A 176 26.99 23.75 5.33
N PHE A 177 27.40 22.96 4.35
CA PHE A 177 28.77 22.83 3.88
C PHE A 177 28.86 23.32 2.43
N SER A 178 29.99 23.92 2.09
CA SER A 178 30.32 24.24 0.69
C SER A 178 30.31 22.97 -0.17
N GLU A 179 29.95 23.11 -1.44
CA GLU A 179 30.11 22.04 -2.43
C GLU A 179 31.55 21.54 -2.48
N ASN A 180 32.55 22.37 -2.17
CA ASN A 180 33.98 22.02 -2.20
C ASN A 180 34.53 21.53 -0.84
N VAL A 181 33.67 21.21 0.13
CA VAL A 181 34.13 20.72 1.45
C VAL A 181 35.02 19.49 1.29
N GLY A 182 36.10 19.42 2.09
CA GLY A 182 36.97 18.24 2.15
C GLY A 182 36.29 17.07 2.87
N GLN A 183 36.52 15.84 2.41
CA GLN A 183 35.92 14.63 3.00
C GLN A 183 36.25 14.49 4.49
N GLU A 184 37.53 14.64 4.87
CA GLU A 184 37.96 14.54 6.27
C GLU A 184 37.30 15.60 7.16
N GLN A 185 37.13 16.83 6.65
CA GLN A 185 36.46 17.91 7.36
C GLN A 185 35.00 17.57 7.64
N LEU A 186 34.29 17.03 6.65
CA LEU A 186 32.89 16.62 6.80
C LEU A 186 32.75 15.45 7.78
N ILE A 187 33.58 14.42 7.65
CA ILE A 187 33.60 13.25 8.55
C ILE A 187 33.88 13.68 9.99
N LYS A 188 34.90 14.53 10.20
CA LYS A 188 35.24 15.04 11.53
C LYS A 188 34.06 15.78 12.17
N HIS A 189 33.33 16.57 11.39
CA HIS A 189 32.15 17.26 11.89
C HIS A 189 31.05 16.26 12.29
N ILE A 190 30.74 15.29 11.42
CA ILE A 190 29.72 14.25 11.68
C ILE A 190 30.01 13.51 12.99
N GLN A 191 31.27 13.14 13.22
CA GLN A 191 31.69 12.41 14.43
C GLN A 191 31.56 13.24 15.72
N GLN A 192 31.60 14.57 15.62
CA GLN A 192 31.47 15.48 16.77
C GLN A 192 30.02 15.83 17.10
N MET A 193 29.06 15.44 16.26
CA MET A 193 27.64 15.75 16.46
C MET A 193 27.06 15.01 17.67
N ASN A 194 26.46 15.77 18.60
CA ASN A 194 25.83 15.26 19.81
C ASN A 194 24.32 14.99 19.67
N HIS A 195 23.78 15.11 18.46
CA HIS A 195 22.37 14.89 18.13
C HIS A 195 21.93 13.44 18.36
N ASP A 196 20.63 13.23 18.52
CA ASP A 196 20.03 11.89 18.68
C ASP A 196 20.03 11.11 17.38
N GLY A 197 19.76 11.81 16.29
CA GLY A 197 19.83 11.29 14.93
C GLY A 197 20.67 12.19 14.05
N ILE A 198 21.38 11.59 13.10
CA ILE A 198 22.23 12.29 12.14
C ILE A 198 21.87 11.80 10.74
N LEU A 199 21.75 12.76 9.83
CA LEU A 199 21.45 12.54 8.43
C LEU A 199 22.43 13.34 7.58
N VAL A 200 23.03 12.69 6.59
CA VAL A 200 23.71 13.37 5.49
C VAL A 200 22.77 13.42 4.29
N GLN A 201 22.42 14.62 3.82
CA GLN A 201 21.52 14.79 2.69
C GLN A 201 22.22 14.41 1.38
N LEU A 202 21.58 13.52 0.63
CA LEU A 202 22.04 13.03 -0.67
C LEU A 202 21.31 13.73 -1.84
N PRO A 203 21.90 13.79 -3.05
CA PRO A 203 23.23 13.31 -3.41
C PRO A 203 24.35 14.21 -2.84
N LEU A 204 25.54 13.63 -2.68
CA LEU A 204 26.76 14.37 -2.39
C LEU A 204 27.48 14.73 -3.70
N PRO A 205 28.31 15.79 -3.70
CA PRO A 205 29.24 16.07 -4.80
C PRO A 205 30.11 14.87 -5.17
N SER A 206 30.51 14.77 -6.45
CA SER A 206 31.17 13.57 -7.01
C SER A 206 32.57 13.30 -6.46
N HIS A 207 33.26 14.31 -5.91
CA HIS A 207 34.58 14.14 -5.30
C HIS A 207 34.53 13.54 -3.89
N LEU A 208 33.33 13.42 -3.30
CA LEU A 208 33.13 12.83 -1.98
C LEU A 208 32.74 11.35 -2.08
N ASN A 209 33.42 10.48 -1.33
CA ASN A 209 32.99 9.11 -1.17
C ASN A 209 31.78 9.03 -0.23
N LYS A 210 30.61 8.84 -0.83
CA LYS A 210 29.35 8.71 -0.12
C LYS A 210 29.34 7.59 0.92
N LEU A 211 29.95 6.44 0.64
CA LEU A 211 29.93 5.31 1.57
C LEU A 211 30.76 5.62 2.82
N ASP A 212 31.95 6.17 2.64
CA ASP A 212 32.82 6.57 3.77
C ASP A 212 32.11 7.60 4.66
N ILE A 213 31.42 8.57 4.05
CA ILE A 213 30.66 9.58 4.79
C ILE A 213 29.46 8.96 5.52
N ILE A 214 28.68 8.09 4.89
CA ILE A 214 27.56 7.40 5.56
C ILE A 214 28.08 6.55 6.73
N HIS A 215 29.21 5.84 6.56
CA HIS A 215 29.80 5.00 7.60
C HIS A 215 30.49 5.79 8.71
N SER A 216 30.73 7.09 8.52
CA SER A 216 31.20 7.96 9.60
C SER A 216 30.12 8.31 10.62
N ILE A 217 28.85 8.14 10.28
CA ILE A 217 27.72 8.35 11.19
C ILE A 217 27.68 7.18 12.18
N PRO A 218 27.69 7.42 13.51
CA PRO A 218 27.47 6.36 14.48
C PRO A 218 26.18 5.59 14.17
N TYR A 219 26.26 4.26 14.07
CA TYR A 219 25.15 3.44 13.59
C TYR A 219 23.88 3.56 14.46
N GLU A 220 24.03 3.87 15.75
CA GLU A 220 22.92 4.12 16.68
C GLU A 220 22.21 5.46 16.43
N LYS A 221 22.84 6.38 15.71
CA LYS A 221 22.33 7.71 15.34
C LYS A 221 21.93 7.81 13.86
N ASP A 222 22.18 6.78 13.07
CA ASP A 222 21.89 6.76 11.64
C ASP A 222 20.38 6.60 11.39
N VAL A 223 19.67 7.73 11.37
CA VAL A 223 18.21 7.78 11.18
C VAL A 223 17.77 7.28 9.81
N ASP A 224 18.65 7.32 8.81
CA ASP A 224 18.34 6.84 7.46
C ASP A 224 18.58 5.33 7.31
N CYS A 225 19.23 4.72 8.30
CA CYS A 225 19.48 3.28 8.40
C CYS A 225 20.27 2.75 7.18
N LEU A 226 21.29 3.50 6.78
CA LEU A 226 22.18 3.22 5.64
C LEU A 226 23.58 2.75 6.06
N HIS A 227 23.92 2.86 7.34
CA HIS A 227 25.17 2.34 7.89
C HIS A 227 25.21 0.81 7.76
N MET A 228 26.35 0.23 7.37
CA MET A 228 26.46 -1.22 7.14
C MET A 228 26.07 -2.06 8.36
N HIS A 229 26.42 -1.60 9.56
CA HIS A 229 25.98 -2.24 10.80
C HIS A 229 24.45 -2.34 10.93
N ASN A 230 23.70 -1.35 10.43
CA ASN A 230 22.23 -1.42 10.44
C ASN A 230 21.72 -2.33 9.32
N LEU A 231 22.30 -2.25 8.13
CA LEU A 231 21.92 -3.10 6.98
C LEU A 231 22.16 -4.59 7.24
N GLN A 232 23.24 -4.98 7.91
CA GLN A 232 23.47 -6.38 8.29
C GLN A 232 22.41 -6.88 9.29
N ARG A 233 21.94 -6.03 10.21
CA ARG A 233 20.87 -6.41 11.15
C ARG A 233 19.56 -6.65 10.40
N ILE A 234 19.26 -5.84 9.38
CA ILE A 234 18.10 -6.04 8.51
C ILE A 234 18.22 -7.34 7.72
N LEU A 235 19.41 -7.71 7.26
CA LEU A 235 19.61 -8.99 6.58
C LEU A 235 19.24 -10.18 7.50
N VAL A 236 19.59 -10.10 8.79
CA VAL A 236 19.36 -11.18 9.75
C VAL A 236 17.93 -11.16 10.29
N TYR A 237 17.49 -10.02 10.82
CA TYR A 237 16.25 -9.89 11.60
C TYR A 237 15.09 -9.25 10.79
N GLY A 238 15.38 -8.67 9.63
CA GLY A 238 14.45 -7.87 8.82
C GLY A 238 13.73 -6.80 9.65
N GLU A 239 12.40 -6.79 9.60
CA GLU A 239 11.50 -5.87 10.30
C GLU A 239 11.40 -6.02 11.82
N LEU A 240 12.06 -7.02 12.42
CA LEU A 240 12.24 -7.03 13.88
C LEU A 240 13.25 -5.96 14.33
N CYS A 241 14.00 -5.37 13.40
CA CYS A 241 14.87 -4.24 13.69
C CYS A 241 14.06 -3.00 14.08
N GLU A 242 14.58 -2.22 15.04
CA GLU A 242 13.94 -0.97 15.47
C GLU A 242 14.08 0.15 14.43
N MET A 243 15.00 -0.02 13.49
CA MET A 243 15.23 0.90 12.38
C MET A 243 15.25 0.11 11.08
N LEU A 244 14.68 0.72 10.04
CA LEU A 244 14.67 0.19 8.68
C LEU A 244 15.07 1.31 7.72
N PRO A 245 15.65 1.01 6.54
CA PRO A 245 16.03 2.05 5.60
C PRO A 245 14.77 2.76 5.14
N CYS A 246 14.77 4.09 5.18
CA CYS A 246 13.53 4.87 5.19
C CYS A 246 12.64 4.62 3.97
N THR A 247 13.25 4.47 2.79
CA THR A 247 12.51 4.23 1.54
C THR A 247 11.98 2.80 1.45
N PRO A 248 12.77 1.73 1.70
CA PRO A 248 12.23 0.39 1.89
C PRO A 248 11.07 0.32 2.90
N ALA A 249 11.25 0.92 4.08
CA ALA A 249 10.21 0.97 5.11
C ALA A 249 8.93 1.69 4.62
N ALA A 250 9.09 2.76 3.83
CA ALA A 250 7.97 3.49 3.25
C ALA A 250 7.18 2.60 2.29
N VAL A 251 7.86 1.81 1.45
CA VAL A 251 7.20 0.87 0.54
C VAL A 251 6.42 -0.20 1.32
N LEU A 252 7.02 -0.79 2.34
CA LEU A 252 6.34 -1.76 3.20
C LEU A 252 5.12 -1.15 3.90
N GLN A 253 5.23 0.07 4.41
CA GLN A 253 4.13 0.79 5.05
C GLN A 253 2.97 1.08 4.09
N ILE A 254 3.25 1.34 2.82
CA ILE A 254 2.23 1.51 1.77
C ILE A 254 1.50 0.20 1.53
N LEU A 255 2.23 -0.92 1.41
CA LEU A 255 1.65 -2.24 1.25
C LEU A 255 0.78 -2.61 2.46
N ASP A 256 1.26 -2.35 3.67
CA ASP A 256 0.55 -2.63 4.92
C ASP A 256 -0.70 -1.77 5.12
N TYR A 257 -0.67 -0.51 4.66
CA TYR A 257 -1.82 0.37 4.74
C TYR A 257 -3.00 -0.14 3.90
N TYR A 258 -2.70 -0.80 2.78
CA TYR A 258 -3.70 -1.37 1.89
C TYR A 258 -3.92 -2.87 2.08
N ASP A 259 -3.38 -3.45 3.16
CA ASP A 259 -3.47 -4.87 3.47
C ASP A 259 -3.08 -5.76 2.27
N VAL A 260 -2.04 -5.35 1.54
CA VAL A 260 -1.51 -6.10 0.40
C VAL A 260 -0.82 -7.35 0.92
N ASN A 261 -1.44 -8.51 0.71
CA ASN A 261 -0.79 -9.79 0.99
C ASN A 261 0.31 -10.07 -0.04
N VAL A 262 1.56 -10.06 0.42
CA VAL A 262 2.76 -10.32 -0.40
C VAL A 262 3.21 -11.78 -0.39
N ILE A 263 2.64 -12.62 0.48
CA ILE A 263 3.02 -14.03 0.62
C ILE A 263 2.79 -14.77 -0.71
N GLY A 264 3.84 -15.40 -1.24
CA GLY A 264 3.83 -16.14 -2.49
C GLY A 264 3.65 -15.29 -3.75
N LYS A 265 3.58 -13.95 -3.63
CA LYS A 265 3.43 -13.05 -4.77
C LYS A 265 4.74 -12.88 -5.52
N LYS A 266 4.64 -12.75 -6.85
CA LYS A 266 5.78 -12.42 -7.70
C LYS A 266 6.03 -10.91 -7.66
N VAL A 267 7.17 -10.51 -7.11
CA VAL A 267 7.62 -9.12 -7.09
C VAL A 267 8.74 -8.93 -8.11
N THR A 268 8.60 -7.96 -9.00
CA THR A 268 9.71 -7.46 -9.81
C THR A 268 10.23 -6.16 -9.21
N MET A 269 11.44 -6.21 -8.66
CA MET A 269 12.16 -5.06 -8.09
C MET A 269 13.15 -4.54 -9.13
N ILE A 270 12.91 -3.36 -9.70
CA ILE A 270 13.78 -2.76 -10.71
C ILE A 270 14.69 -1.74 -10.03
N GLY A 271 16.00 -1.99 -10.07
CA GLY A 271 17.00 -1.21 -9.35
C GLY A 271 17.54 -2.00 -8.16
N ARG A 272 18.88 -2.02 -8.05
CA ARG A 272 19.63 -2.84 -7.08
C ARG A 272 20.56 -2.03 -6.19
N SER A 273 20.29 -0.73 -6.03
CA SER A 273 21.10 0.13 -5.17
C SER A 273 21.02 -0.33 -3.72
N PHE A 274 22.12 -0.18 -2.96
CA PHE A 274 22.15 -0.47 -1.52
C PHE A 274 21.19 0.41 -0.70
N LEU A 275 20.77 1.57 -1.22
CA LEU A 275 19.86 2.50 -0.54
C LEU A 275 18.40 2.02 -0.51
N VAL A 276 17.99 1.28 -1.53
CA VAL A 276 16.57 0.98 -1.78
C VAL A 276 16.40 -0.46 -2.24
N GLY A 277 16.78 -0.76 -3.48
CA GLY A 277 16.43 -2.03 -4.13
C GLY A 277 16.92 -3.27 -3.39
N LEU A 278 18.18 -3.27 -2.95
CA LEU A 278 18.76 -4.40 -2.24
C LEU A 278 18.06 -4.65 -0.89
N PRO A 279 18.01 -3.70 0.07
CA PRO A 279 17.35 -3.94 1.36
C PRO A 279 15.84 -4.22 1.20
N LEU A 280 15.14 -3.55 0.29
CA LEU A 280 13.72 -3.80 0.06
C LEU A 280 13.46 -5.20 -0.50
N SER A 281 14.31 -5.69 -1.40
CA SER A 281 14.19 -7.05 -1.94
C SER A 281 14.34 -8.11 -0.84
N LEU A 282 15.23 -7.89 0.13
CA LEU A 282 15.44 -8.80 1.27
C LEU A 282 14.24 -8.77 2.22
N LEU A 283 13.75 -7.59 2.56
CA LEU A 283 12.58 -7.43 3.43
C LEU A 283 11.33 -8.09 2.84
N LEU A 284 11.11 -7.96 1.52
CA LEU A 284 10.00 -8.62 0.85
C LEU A 284 10.16 -10.15 0.80
N GLN A 285 11.38 -10.65 0.63
CA GLN A 285 11.66 -12.09 0.74
C GLN A 285 11.38 -12.61 2.15
N LYS A 286 11.78 -11.88 3.20
CA LYS A 286 11.43 -12.21 4.59
C LYS A 286 9.92 -12.20 4.84
N ARG A 287 9.15 -11.37 4.10
CA ARG A 287 7.67 -11.45 4.05
C ARG A 287 7.13 -12.56 3.14
N ASN A 288 7.95 -13.53 2.75
CA ASN A 288 7.61 -14.68 1.91
C ASN A 288 7.17 -14.31 0.47
N ALA A 289 7.61 -13.19 -0.07
CA ALA A 289 7.41 -12.87 -1.48
C ALA A 289 8.49 -13.51 -2.37
N THR A 290 8.12 -13.93 -3.59
CA THR A 290 9.10 -14.34 -4.61
C THR A 290 9.61 -13.10 -5.33
N VAL A 291 10.81 -12.66 -5.00
CA VAL A 291 11.39 -11.42 -5.55
C VAL A 291 12.36 -11.70 -6.68
N THR A 292 12.14 -11.09 -7.85
CA THR A 292 13.09 -11.02 -8.95
C THR A 292 13.69 -9.61 -8.99
N VAL A 293 15.00 -9.51 -8.80
CA VAL A 293 15.73 -8.24 -8.84
C VAL A 293 16.24 -7.99 -10.26
N CYS A 294 15.72 -6.95 -10.90
CA CYS A 294 16.09 -6.50 -12.23
C CYS A 294 16.87 -5.19 -12.18
N HIS A 295 17.49 -4.84 -13.31
CA HIS A 295 18.11 -3.54 -13.56
C HIS A 295 17.85 -3.14 -15.02
N ARG A 296 18.26 -1.92 -15.39
CA ARG A 296 18.03 -1.36 -16.74
C ARG A 296 18.62 -2.19 -17.88
N GLU A 297 19.62 -3.03 -17.58
CA GLU A 297 20.31 -3.88 -18.56
C GLU A 297 19.81 -5.34 -18.49
N THR A 298 18.81 -5.64 -17.67
CA THR A 298 18.19 -6.96 -17.64
C THR A 298 17.54 -7.26 -18.99
N LEU A 299 17.96 -8.37 -19.60
CA LEU A 299 17.36 -8.86 -20.84
C LEU A 299 15.88 -9.16 -20.63
N ASN A 300 15.04 -8.78 -21.59
CA ASN A 300 13.58 -8.98 -21.54
C ASN A 300 12.94 -8.42 -20.26
N LEU A 301 13.39 -7.25 -19.78
CA LEU A 301 12.85 -6.59 -18.59
C LEU A 301 11.31 -6.51 -18.61
N ASP A 302 10.71 -6.18 -19.75
CA ASP A 302 9.24 -6.12 -19.90
C ASP A 302 8.56 -7.46 -19.57
N GLN A 303 9.19 -8.59 -19.87
CA GLN A 303 8.64 -9.92 -19.54
C GLN A 303 8.60 -10.15 -18.04
N HIS A 304 9.62 -9.69 -17.30
CA HIS A 304 9.62 -9.75 -15.83
C HIS A 304 8.51 -8.86 -15.25
N ILE A 305 8.37 -7.64 -15.76
CA ILE A 305 7.32 -6.70 -15.36
C ILE A 305 5.92 -7.27 -15.61
N MET A 306 5.68 -7.85 -16.79
CA MET A 306 4.38 -8.42 -17.17
C MET A 306 4.01 -9.70 -16.41
N ASN A 307 4.98 -10.38 -15.81
CA ASN A 307 4.75 -11.58 -15.01
C ASN A 307 4.58 -11.28 -13.50
N ALA A 308 4.80 -10.04 -13.08
CA ALA A 308 4.77 -9.65 -11.67
C ALA A 308 3.34 -9.35 -11.18
N ASP A 309 3.07 -9.74 -9.94
CA ASP A 309 1.88 -9.26 -9.20
C ASP A 309 2.15 -7.87 -8.59
N ILE A 310 3.41 -7.59 -8.25
CA ILE A 310 3.87 -6.33 -7.67
C ILE A 310 5.12 -5.86 -8.44
N VAL A 311 5.09 -4.63 -8.95
CA VAL A 311 6.22 -3.98 -9.62
C VAL A 311 6.69 -2.82 -8.74
N ILE A 312 7.96 -2.83 -8.38
CA ILE A 312 8.58 -1.75 -7.60
C ILE A 312 9.76 -1.21 -8.42
N SER A 313 9.71 0.07 -8.78
CA SER A 313 10.76 0.70 -9.60
C SER A 313 11.53 1.74 -8.80
N ALA A 314 12.84 1.54 -8.66
CA ALA A 314 13.81 2.44 -8.01
C ALA A 314 15.07 2.59 -8.89
N ALA A 315 14.88 2.64 -10.22
CA ALA A 315 15.94 2.71 -11.21
C ALA A 315 16.40 4.15 -11.49
N GLY A 316 15.56 5.15 -11.21
CA GLY A 316 15.88 6.56 -11.49
C GLY A 316 15.96 6.83 -12.99
N HIS A 317 15.03 6.26 -13.76
CA HIS A 317 14.96 6.40 -15.21
C HIS A 317 13.50 6.62 -15.65
N PRO A 318 13.14 7.81 -16.15
CA PRO A 318 11.77 8.12 -16.55
C PRO A 318 11.17 7.14 -17.55
N LYS A 319 9.90 6.80 -17.37
CA LYS A 319 9.11 5.94 -18.27
C LYS A 319 9.80 4.61 -18.63
N LEU A 320 10.54 4.03 -17.69
CA LEU A 320 11.12 2.70 -17.79
C LEU A 320 10.01 1.63 -17.73
N VAL A 321 9.06 1.78 -16.81
CA VAL A 321 7.90 0.87 -16.69
C VAL A 321 6.73 1.45 -17.49
N ARG A 322 6.41 0.83 -18.63
CA ARG A 322 5.38 1.34 -19.56
C ARG A 322 4.10 0.52 -19.54
N ASN A 323 4.20 -0.76 -19.21
CA ASN A 323 3.07 -1.69 -19.12
C ASN A 323 3.28 -2.62 -17.93
N VAL A 324 2.20 -3.12 -17.35
CA VAL A 324 2.18 -4.09 -16.26
C VAL A 324 1.06 -5.10 -16.46
N LYS A 325 1.14 -6.22 -15.73
CA LYS A 325 0.03 -7.19 -15.63
C LYS A 325 -1.26 -6.47 -15.18
N GLN A 326 -2.39 -6.79 -15.80
CA GLN A 326 -3.68 -6.25 -15.37
C GLN A 326 -3.95 -6.59 -13.90
N GLY A 327 -4.26 -5.58 -13.10
CA GLY A 327 -4.48 -5.72 -11.65
C GLY A 327 -3.20 -5.74 -10.80
N ALA A 328 -2.01 -5.55 -11.39
CA ALA A 328 -0.76 -5.46 -10.63
C ALA A 328 -0.75 -4.27 -9.67
N ILE A 329 0.07 -4.37 -8.63
CA ILE A 329 0.39 -3.27 -7.71
C ILE A 329 1.69 -2.63 -8.19
N VAL A 330 1.71 -1.30 -8.30
CA VAL A 330 2.85 -0.56 -8.85
C VAL A 330 3.31 0.52 -7.87
N ILE A 331 4.56 0.40 -7.43
CA ILE A 331 5.20 1.34 -6.51
C ILE A 331 6.39 2.00 -7.22
N ASP A 332 6.20 3.26 -7.58
CA ASP A 332 7.20 4.11 -8.21
C ASP A 332 7.99 4.86 -7.14
N VAL A 333 9.20 4.38 -6.88
CA VAL A 333 10.18 4.97 -5.95
C VAL A 333 11.12 5.92 -6.70
N GLY A 334 11.24 5.75 -8.02
CA GLY A 334 12.12 6.53 -8.88
C GLY A 334 11.83 8.02 -8.78
N ILE A 335 12.90 8.81 -8.75
CA ILE A 335 12.84 10.27 -8.80
C ILE A 335 13.86 10.72 -9.84
N SER A 336 13.37 11.38 -10.87
CA SER A 336 14.16 11.94 -11.95
C SER A 336 13.71 13.36 -12.26
N GLN A 337 14.62 14.16 -12.82
CA GLN A 337 14.25 15.47 -13.35
C GLN A 337 13.44 15.30 -14.63
N GLY A 338 12.26 15.93 -14.69
CA GLY A 338 11.42 15.96 -15.88
C GLY A 338 11.90 16.99 -16.91
N GLU A 339 11.24 16.97 -18.07
CA GLU A 339 11.56 17.85 -19.23
C GLU A 339 11.55 19.34 -18.88
N LYS A 340 10.65 19.77 -18.00
CA LYS A 340 10.62 21.15 -17.47
C LYS A 340 11.50 21.24 -16.23
N LYS A 341 12.39 22.25 -16.18
CA LYS A 341 13.26 22.51 -15.03
C LYS A 341 12.43 22.58 -13.74
N GLY A 342 12.80 21.77 -12.75
CA GLY A 342 12.11 21.67 -11.46
C GLY A 342 10.90 20.71 -11.41
N LYS A 343 10.43 20.17 -12.56
CA LYS A 343 9.43 19.09 -12.55
C LYS A 343 10.12 17.79 -12.13
N ILE A 344 9.48 17.04 -11.23
CA ILE A 344 9.92 15.72 -10.83
C ILE A 344 9.01 14.69 -11.50
N VAL A 345 9.60 13.62 -12.02
CA VAL A 345 8.90 12.47 -12.61
C VAL A 345 9.47 11.18 -12.04
N GLY A 346 8.66 10.13 -12.04
CA GLY A 346 9.08 8.80 -11.61
C GLY A 346 9.50 7.91 -12.78
N ASP A 347 9.78 6.65 -12.46
CA ASP A 347 10.21 5.65 -13.43
C ASP A 347 9.05 5.05 -14.23
N VAL A 348 7.80 5.22 -13.76
CA VAL A 348 6.60 4.64 -14.35
C VAL A 348 5.94 5.64 -15.30
N ASP A 349 5.49 5.17 -16.47
CA ASP A 349 4.57 5.91 -17.33
C ASP A 349 3.17 5.91 -16.70
N PHE A 350 2.98 6.83 -15.75
CA PHE A 350 1.81 6.86 -14.88
C PHE A 350 0.48 6.92 -15.65
N ASP A 351 0.42 7.66 -16.76
CA ASP A 351 -0.81 7.84 -17.52
C ASP A 351 -1.30 6.56 -18.20
N VAL A 352 -0.35 5.71 -18.62
CA VAL A 352 -0.65 4.39 -19.17
C VAL A 352 -0.93 3.40 -18.05
N VAL A 353 -0.01 3.29 -17.10
CA VAL A 353 0.01 2.22 -16.09
C VAL A 353 -1.12 2.36 -15.07
N LYS A 354 -1.60 3.59 -14.77
CA LYS A 354 -2.78 3.80 -13.90
C LYS A 354 -4.03 3.09 -14.40
N ASN A 355 -4.11 2.78 -15.69
CA ASN A 355 -5.24 2.07 -16.28
C ASN A 355 -5.14 0.54 -16.16
N GLN A 356 -3.96 0.02 -15.84
CA GLN A 356 -3.67 -1.41 -15.74
C GLN A 356 -3.57 -1.86 -14.27
N ALA A 357 -2.95 -1.02 -13.42
CA ALA A 357 -2.70 -1.33 -12.02
C ALA A 357 -3.99 -1.30 -11.16
N SER A 358 -4.03 -2.15 -10.13
CA SER A 358 -5.04 -2.09 -9.07
C SER A 358 -4.70 -1.06 -7.99
N LEU A 359 -3.40 -0.84 -7.76
CA LEU A 359 -2.84 0.20 -6.89
C LEU A 359 -1.61 0.80 -7.58
N ILE A 360 -1.51 2.13 -7.62
CA ILE A 360 -0.35 2.83 -8.18
C ILE A 360 0.05 4.02 -7.30
N THR A 361 1.35 4.20 -7.07
CA THR A 361 1.87 5.40 -6.39
C THR A 361 2.24 6.51 -7.39
N PRO A 362 1.75 7.75 -7.21
CA PRO A 362 2.12 8.86 -8.08
C PRO A 362 3.52 9.39 -7.74
N VAL A 363 4.17 9.99 -8.74
CA VAL A 363 5.38 10.80 -8.53
C VAL A 363 5.14 12.19 -9.15
N PRO A 364 5.21 13.28 -8.36
CA PRO A 364 5.44 13.33 -6.91
C PRO A 364 4.22 12.92 -6.08
N GLY A 365 4.41 12.73 -4.76
CA GLY A 365 3.32 12.57 -3.79
C GLY A 365 3.03 11.14 -3.34
N GLY A 366 3.71 10.15 -3.91
CA GLY A 366 3.64 8.74 -3.48
C GLY A 366 4.68 8.41 -2.39
N VAL A 367 5.79 7.79 -2.78
CA VAL A 367 6.79 7.25 -1.83
C VAL A 367 7.56 8.35 -1.09
N GLY A 368 7.87 9.47 -1.74
CA GLY A 368 8.69 10.54 -1.16
C GLY A 368 8.23 11.08 0.20
N PRO A 369 6.95 11.49 0.37
CA PRO A 369 6.41 11.88 1.68
C PRO A 369 6.52 10.77 2.74
N MET A 370 6.31 9.52 2.34
CA MET A 370 6.42 8.37 3.23
C MET A 370 7.87 8.14 3.69
N THR A 371 8.88 8.37 2.83
CA THR A 371 10.29 8.30 3.22
C THR A 371 10.61 9.29 4.36
N VAL A 372 10.11 10.53 4.29
CA VAL A 372 10.28 11.51 5.37
C VAL A 372 9.58 11.06 6.65
N CYS A 373 8.39 10.47 6.53
CA CYS A 373 7.68 9.91 7.67
C CYS A 373 8.46 8.77 8.34
N MET A 374 9.08 7.87 7.57
CA MET A 374 9.86 6.76 8.12
C MET A 374 11.17 7.22 8.76
N LEU A 375 11.78 8.30 8.25
CA LEU A 375 12.92 8.97 8.90
C LEU A 375 12.55 9.44 10.32
N MET A 376 11.39 10.09 10.46
CA MET A 376 10.88 10.53 11.77
C MET A 376 10.60 9.34 12.70
N ARG A 377 10.04 8.24 12.16
CA ARG A 377 9.81 7.01 12.92
C ARG A 377 11.13 6.43 13.47
N ASN A 378 12.17 6.33 12.64
CA ASN A 378 13.48 5.84 13.07
C ASN A 378 14.06 6.73 14.17
N LEU A 379 14.01 8.06 14.02
CA LEU A 379 14.46 8.99 15.05
C LEU A 379 13.71 8.80 16.37
N CYS A 380 12.38 8.70 16.33
CA CYS A 380 11.57 8.44 17.51
C CYS A 380 11.95 7.09 18.16
N ASN A 381 12.22 6.05 17.37
CA ASN A 381 12.66 4.76 17.89
C ASN A 381 14.05 4.83 18.54
N ILE A 382 15.03 5.51 17.91
CA ILE A 382 16.35 5.75 18.50
C ILE A 382 16.21 6.43 19.86
N TRP A 383 15.43 7.51 19.92
CA TRP A 383 15.24 8.27 21.15
C TRP A 383 14.52 7.45 22.23
N LYS A 384 13.40 6.81 21.91
CA LYS A 384 12.66 5.95 22.84
C LYS A 384 13.52 4.83 23.40
N LYS A 385 14.34 4.19 22.56
CA LYS A 385 15.26 3.13 22.99
C LYS A 385 16.27 3.63 24.02
N LYS A 386 16.86 4.83 23.82
CA LYS A 386 17.77 5.44 24.82
C LYS A 386 17.07 5.72 26.15
N GLN A 387 15.78 6.02 26.13
CA GLN A 387 14.96 6.26 27.31
C GLN A 387 14.41 4.97 27.94
N GLY A 388 14.76 3.78 27.42
CA GLY A 388 14.20 2.50 27.89
C GLY A 388 12.70 2.33 27.57
N GLN A 389 12.16 3.10 26.63
CA GLN A 389 10.76 3.03 26.23
C GLN A 389 10.54 2.02 25.09
N PRO A 390 9.33 1.43 24.98
CA PRO A 390 8.97 0.58 23.85
C PRO A 390 9.11 1.32 22.51
N VAL A 391 9.76 0.67 21.56
CA VAL A 391 9.91 1.16 20.18
C VAL A 391 8.81 0.63 19.29
N TYR A 392 8.50 1.35 18.22
CA TYR A 392 7.59 0.83 17.20
C TYR A 392 8.29 -0.30 16.43
N ILE A 393 7.68 -1.48 16.46
CA ILE A 393 7.94 -2.60 15.56
C ILE A 393 6.63 -2.86 14.81
N ASN A 394 6.71 -3.24 13.54
CA ASN A 394 5.53 -3.47 12.73
C ASN A 394 4.66 -4.58 13.37
N PRO A 395 3.40 -4.30 13.78
CA PRO A 395 2.56 -5.30 14.42
C PRO A 395 1.93 -6.28 13.42
N LYS A 396 2.05 -6.03 12.10
CA LYS A 396 1.44 -6.85 11.04
C LYS A 396 2.38 -7.93 10.49
N LEU A 397 3.49 -8.22 11.15
CA LEU A 397 4.36 -9.33 10.74
C LEU A 397 3.61 -10.64 10.85
N SER A 398 3.71 -11.48 9.82
CA SER A 398 3.01 -12.78 9.80
C SER A 398 3.66 -13.76 10.77
N ASP A 399 2.91 -14.75 11.25
CA ASP A 399 3.49 -15.82 12.08
C ASP A 399 4.62 -16.55 11.34
N ALA A 400 4.50 -16.71 10.02
CA ALA A 400 5.56 -17.26 9.19
C ALA A 400 6.83 -16.39 9.19
N TYR A 401 6.70 -15.07 9.30
CA TYR A 401 7.82 -14.13 9.42
C TYR A 401 8.51 -14.27 10.79
N LEU A 402 7.74 -14.51 11.86
CA LEU A 402 8.25 -14.54 13.24
C LEU A 402 8.89 -15.88 13.64
N ASN A 403 8.55 -16.96 12.95
CA ASN A 403 9.00 -18.32 13.26
C ASN A 403 10.22 -18.79 12.44
N ASP A 404 10.73 -17.94 11.53
CA ASP A 404 11.96 -18.15 10.72
C ASP A 404 13.08 -17.21 11.18
#